data_AF-A0A1S9PKL1-F1
#
_entry.id   AF-A0A1S9PKL1-F1
#
_cell.length_a   1.000
_cell.length_b   1.000
_cell.length_c   1.000
_cell.angle_alpha   90.00
_cell.angle_beta   90.00
_cell.angle_gamma   90.00
#
_symmetry.space_group_name_H-M   'P 1'
#
loop_
_entity.id
_entity.type
_entity.pdbx_description
1 polymer ?
#
loop_
_entity_poly.entity_id
_entity_poly.type
_entity_poly.pdbx_seq_one_letter_code
_entity_poly.pdbx_strand_id
1 'polypeptide(L)'
;MNVKNATPSAYNLNNVDADEISDVLVKIEKSFDIAFCDDDLKEAKTFGALCDVVVAKVKQTHADSCTTQQAFYKLRSAINARNPDEKYLVKPQTKLCDLFPRDNRIEVVADIEAEMGFHMNLLQPKPWIVWTFGLLLVASIALFWVNSTIATLALIVSIAGLRLAGRFGKELKVKTVGDLAEKIAREHYLKCRRDASSVNRAEVVQKVKDLFARDLALEPSALTKEARFA
;
A
#
# COMPACT_ATOMS: atom_id res chain seq x y z
N MET A 1 -4.20 -36.92 -28.63
CA MET A 1 -5.05 -35.76 -28.26
C MET A 1 -4.16 -34.76 -27.54
N ASN A 2 -3.86 -33.64 -28.18
CA ASN A 2 -2.93 -32.65 -27.67
C ASN A 2 -3.70 -31.72 -26.73
N VAL A 3 -3.56 -31.93 -25.41
CA VAL A 3 -4.14 -31.05 -24.39
C VAL A 3 -3.36 -29.74 -24.45
N LYS A 4 -3.92 -28.74 -25.12
CA LYS A 4 -3.46 -27.36 -24.98
C LYS A 4 -3.64 -27.00 -23.51
N ASN A 5 -2.53 -26.91 -22.78
CA ASN A 5 -2.48 -26.25 -21.48
C ASN A 5 -2.98 -24.82 -21.70
N ALA A 6 -4.20 -24.53 -21.27
CA ALA A 6 -4.69 -23.17 -21.16
C ALA A 6 -3.84 -22.49 -20.08
N THR A 7 -2.91 -21.65 -20.51
CA THR A 7 -2.25 -20.68 -19.64
C THR A 7 -3.37 -19.91 -18.94
N PRO A 8 -3.39 -19.82 -17.59
CA PRO A 8 -4.35 -18.94 -16.92
C PRO A 8 -4.20 -17.56 -17.54
N SER A 9 -5.30 -16.99 -18.03
CA SER A 9 -5.31 -15.68 -18.67
C SER A 9 -4.58 -14.70 -17.77
N ALA A 10 -3.40 -14.23 -18.18
CA ALA A 10 -2.64 -13.26 -17.42
C ALA A 10 -3.56 -12.06 -17.18
N TYR A 11 -3.88 -11.77 -15.92
CA TYR A 11 -4.61 -10.58 -15.56
C TYR A 11 -3.73 -9.39 -15.94
N ASN A 12 -4.18 -8.62 -16.93
CA ASN A 12 -3.41 -7.59 -17.60
C ASN A 12 -4.00 -6.22 -17.27
N LEU A 13 -3.18 -5.18 -17.42
CA LEU A 13 -3.54 -3.79 -17.11
C LEU A 13 -4.80 -3.28 -17.85
N ASN A 14 -5.08 -3.82 -19.04
CA ASN A 14 -6.24 -3.46 -19.85
C ASN A 14 -7.56 -4.06 -19.37
N ASN A 15 -7.54 -4.91 -18.35
CA ASN A 15 -8.72 -5.51 -17.73
C ASN A 15 -9.02 -4.92 -16.34
N VAL A 16 -8.24 -3.92 -15.92
CA VAL A 16 -8.39 -3.25 -14.63
C VAL A 16 -9.39 -2.12 -14.78
N ASP A 17 -10.29 -1.98 -13.81
CA ASP A 17 -11.29 -0.91 -13.82
C ASP A 17 -10.65 0.47 -13.58
N ALA A 18 -11.26 1.52 -14.15
CA ALA A 18 -10.77 2.89 -14.01
C ALA A 18 -10.74 3.36 -12.54
N ASP A 19 -11.67 2.92 -11.70
CA ASP A 19 -11.72 3.27 -10.29
C ASP A 19 -10.53 2.64 -9.53
N GLU A 20 -10.17 1.40 -9.85
CA GLU A 20 -9.00 0.72 -9.26
C GLU A 20 -7.69 1.42 -9.68
N ILE A 21 -7.59 1.86 -10.93
CA ILE A 21 -6.44 2.66 -11.40
C ILE A 21 -6.38 3.99 -10.66
N SER A 22 -7.53 4.67 -10.51
CA SER A 22 -7.64 5.95 -9.80
C SER A 22 -7.12 5.85 -8.37
N ASP A 23 -7.45 4.78 -7.65
CA ASP A 23 -6.92 4.52 -6.31
C ASP A 23 -5.40 4.42 -6.26
N VAL A 24 -4.77 3.82 -7.28
CA VAL A 24 -3.31 3.74 -7.40
C VAL A 24 -2.71 5.11 -7.72
N LEU A 25 -3.34 5.89 -8.61
CA LEU A 25 -2.89 7.24 -8.94
C LEU A 25 -2.86 8.14 -7.70
N VAL A 26 -3.90 8.10 -6.86
CA VAL A 26 -3.96 8.85 -5.60
C VAL A 26 -2.82 8.47 -4.64
N LYS A 27 -2.38 7.21 -4.65
CA LYS A 27 -1.21 6.78 -3.84
C LYS A 27 0.09 7.31 -4.42
N ILE A 28 0.23 7.37 -5.75
CA ILE A 28 1.40 7.95 -6.41
C ILE A 28 1.51 9.44 -6.09
N GLU A 29 0.41 10.19 -6.22
CA GLU A 29 0.34 11.60 -5.86
C GLU A 29 0.82 11.85 -4.43
N LYS A 30 0.30 11.08 -3.47
CA LYS A 30 0.68 11.19 -2.05
C LYS A 30 2.13 10.79 -1.78
N SER A 31 2.68 9.83 -2.53
CA SER A 31 4.04 9.32 -2.30
C SER A 31 5.11 10.27 -2.84
N PHE A 32 4.85 10.87 -4.00
CA PHE A 32 5.77 11.75 -4.72
C PHE A 32 5.44 13.25 -4.60
N ASP A 33 4.39 13.61 -3.86
CA ASP A 33 3.90 15.00 -3.71
C ASP A 33 3.69 15.67 -5.08
N ILE A 34 2.99 14.97 -5.96
CA ILE A 34 2.59 15.44 -7.29
C ILE A 34 1.05 15.46 -7.37
N ALA A 35 0.53 16.18 -8.37
CA ALA A 35 -0.89 16.17 -8.71
C ALA A 35 -1.04 15.90 -10.21
N PHE A 36 -1.91 14.95 -10.55
CA PHE A 36 -2.35 14.71 -11.92
C PHE A 36 -3.51 15.68 -12.25
N CYS A 37 -3.46 16.23 -13.45
CA CYS A 37 -4.56 16.94 -14.07
C CYS A 37 -5.18 16.05 -15.15
N ASP A 38 -6.43 16.34 -15.54
CA ASP A 38 -7.14 15.55 -16.55
C ASP A 38 -6.36 15.42 -17.86
N ASP A 39 -5.66 16.47 -18.28
CA ASP A 39 -4.88 16.48 -19.51
C ASP A 39 -3.65 15.56 -19.43
N ASP A 40 -3.05 15.40 -18.25
CA ASP A 40 -1.93 14.47 -18.06
C ASP A 40 -2.36 13.02 -18.29
N LEU A 41 -3.60 12.68 -17.88
CA LEU A 41 -4.12 11.33 -17.93
C LEU A 41 -4.75 10.98 -19.29
N LYS A 42 -5.29 11.97 -20.02
CA LYS A 42 -5.81 11.76 -21.39
C LYS A 42 -4.73 11.28 -22.36
N GLU A 43 -3.50 11.75 -22.20
CA GLU A 43 -2.37 11.41 -23.08
C GLU A 43 -1.65 10.13 -22.63
N ALA A 44 -1.73 9.77 -21.35
CA ALA A 44 -1.07 8.60 -20.75
C ALA A 44 -1.80 7.28 -21.06
N LYS A 45 -1.86 6.88 -22.34
CA LYS A 45 -2.55 5.64 -22.80
C LYS A 45 -1.82 4.34 -22.48
N THR A 46 -0.55 4.43 -22.11
CA THR A 46 0.28 3.28 -21.74
C THR A 46 0.90 3.47 -20.37
N PHE A 47 1.24 2.37 -19.70
CA PHE A 47 1.95 2.39 -18.44
C PHE A 47 3.29 3.13 -18.54
N GLY A 48 4.00 2.99 -19.68
CA GLY A 48 5.21 3.75 -19.97
C GLY A 48 4.95 5.26 -19.99
N ALA A 49 3.91 5.71 -20.71
CA ALA A 49 3.53 7.12 -20.76
C ALA A 49 3.14 7.66 -19.39
N LEU A 50 2.42 6.88 -18.57
CA LEU A 50 2.12 7.27 -17.18
C LEU A 50 3.40 7.44 -16.35
N CYS A 51 4.36 6.52 -16.48
CA CYS A 51 5.64 6.64 -15.78
C CYS A 51 6.40 7.91 -16.20
N ASP A 52 6.37 8.25 -17.49
CA ASP A 52 7.00 9.47 -18.02
C ASP A 52 6.31 10.73 -17.45
N VAL A 53 4.98 10.75 -17.35
CA VAL A 53 4.22 11.83 -16.69
C VAL A 53 4.66 11.99 -15.23
N VAL A 54 4.76 10.89 -14.47
CA VAL A 54 5.22 10.94 -13.07
C VAL A 54 6.63 11.51 -12.98
N VAL A 55 7.56 11.00 -13.79
CA VAL A 55 8.96 11.48 -13.79
C VAL A 55 9.06 12.96 -14.18
N ALA A 56 8.23 13.42 -15.12
CA ALA A 56 8.18 14.82 -15.53
C ALA A 56 7.64 15.74 -14.43
N LYS A 57 6.68 15.26 -13.63
CA LYS A 57 6.09 16.04 -12.52
C LYS A 57 6.96 16.07 -11.26
N VAL A 58 7.85 15.11 -11.07
CA VAL A 58 8.82 15.10 -9.96
C VAL A 58 9.83 16.23 -10.14
N LYS A 59 9.66 17.31 -9.37
CA LYS A 59 10.49 18.54 -9.44
C LYS A 59 11.77 18.45 -8.60
N GLN A 60 11.85 17.46 -7.72
CA GLN A 60 12.99 17.30 -6.82
C GLN A 60 14.30 17.00 -7.60
N THR A 61 15.41 17.41 -6.99
CA THR A 61 16.75 17.23 -7.54
C THR A 61 17.15 15.75 -7.52
N HIS A 62 17.95 15.33 -8.49
CA HIS A 62 18.40 13.95 -8.52
C HIS A 62 19.44 13.68 -7.42
N ALA A 63 19.28 12.57 -6.69
CA ALA A 63 20.32 12.02 -5.83
C ALA A 63 20.31 10.49 -5.85
N ASP A 64 21.50 9.88 -5.94
CA ASP A 64 21.71 8.44 -6.12
C ASP A 64 21.41 7.58 -4.88
N SER A 65 21.17 8.21 -3.73
CA SER A 65 20.93 7.49 -2.49
C SER A 65 19.65 6.65 -2.56
N CYS A 66 19.72 5.41 -2.09
CA CYS A 66 18.58 4.49 -2.12
C CYS A 66 17.51 4.89 -1.09
N THR A 67 16.25 4.99 -1.53
CA THR A 67 15.15 5.42 -0.65
C THR A 67 14.72 4.32 0.32
N THR A 68 14.74 3.06 -0.11
CA THR A 68 14.49 1.91 0.80
C THR A 68 15.53 1.83 1.91
N GLN A 69 16.80 2.11 1.61
CA GLN A 69 17.84 2.15 2.63
C GLN A 69 17.61 3.28 3.64
N GLN A 70 17.21 4.47 3.16
CA GLN A 70 16.88 5.59 4.03
C GLN A 70 15.65 5.28 4.91
N ALA A 71 14.61 4.69 4.32
CA ALA A 71 13.44 4.20 5.04
C ALA A 71 13.83 3.20 6.14
N PHE A 72 14.71 2.24 5.85
CA PHE A 72 15.21 1.29 6.84
C PHE A 72 15.92 1.98 8.01
N TYR A 73 16.82 2.93 7.73
CA TYR A 73 17.53 3.65 8.78
C TYR A 73 16.61 4.55 9.61
N LYS A 74 15.63 5.21 8.97
CA LYS A 74 14.63 6.02 9.67
C LYS A 74 13.77 5.14 10.60
N LEU A 75 13.30 4.01 10.10
CA LEU A 75 12.54 3.03 10.88
C LEU A 75 13.38 2.46 12.05
N ARG A 76 14.63 2.06 11.79
CA ARG A 76 15.55 1.58 12.83
C ARG A 76 15.80 2.64 13.91
N SER A 77 15.93 3.91 13.51
CA SER A 77 16.08 5.02 14.45
C SER A 77 14.83 5.16 15.32
N ALA A 78 13.65 5.14 14.72
CA ALA A 78 12.38 5.26 15.44
C ALA A 78 12.13 4.08 16.42
N ILE A 79 12.49 2.85 16.03
CA ILE A 79 12.43 1.68 16.92
C ILE A 79 13.35 1.87 18.13
N ASN A 80 14.59 2.33 17.89
CA ASN A 80 15.58 2.50 18.95
C ASN A 80 15.32 3.73 19.84
N ALA A 81 14.60 4.75 19.34
CA ALA A 81 14.19 5.90 20.15
C ALA A 81 13.32 5.50 21.34
N ARG A 82 12.53 4.41 21.21
CA ARG A 82 11.71 3.87 22.30
C ARG A 82 12.51 3.10 23.36
N ASN A 83 13.74 2.67 23.07
CA ASN A 83 14.57 1.86 23.95
C ASN A 83 15.99 2.46 24.02
N PRO A 84 16.15 3.62 24.69
CA PRO A 84 17.42 4.34 24.71
C PRO A 84 18.53 3.55 25.42
N ASP A 85 18.18 2.76 26.43
CA ASP A 85 19.12 2.02 27.27
C ASP A 85 19.60 0.70 26.64
N GLU A 86 18.82 0.14 25.70
CA GLU A 86 19.18 -1.10 24.98
C GLU A 86 18.78 -0.98 23.51
N LYS A 87 19.73 -0.52 22.68
CA LYS A 87 19.50 -0.40 21.24
C LYS A 87 19.37 -1.79 20.61
N TYR A 88 18.24 -2.05 19.97
CA TYR A 88 18.06 -3.27 19.20
C TYR A 88 19.06 -3.32 18.03
N LEU A 89 19.66 -4.50 17.85
CA LEU A 89 20.37 -4.84 16.62
C LEU A 89 19.35 -5.16 15.51
N VAL A 90 18.68 -4.12 15.03
CA VAL A 90 17.69 -4.24 13.94
C VAL A 90 18.42 -4.47 12.62
N LYS A 91 18.17 -5.62 12.01
CA LYS A 91 18.60 -6.01 10.67
C LYS A 91 17.38 -6.06 9.73
N PRO A 92 17.56 -5.98 8.40
CA PRO A 92 16.44 -6.11 7.47
C PRO A 92 15.63 -7.40 7.66
N GLN A 93 16.28 -8.50 8.05
CA GLN A 93 15.65 -9.81 8.27
C GLN A 93 15.02 -9.95 9.66
N THR A 94 15.16 -8.97 10.55
CA THR A 94 14.51 -8.97 11.86
C THR A 94 13.00 -9.05 11.65
N LYS A 95 12.35 -10.00 12.34
CA LYS A 95 10.91 -10.19 12.21
C LYS A 95 10.19 -9.06 12.95
N LEU A 96 9.13 -8.54 12.33
CA LEU A 96 8.30 -7.52 12.96
C LEU A 96 7.57 -8.08 14.19
N CYS A 97 7.23 -9.36 14.24
CA CYS A 97 6.58 -9.93 15.43
C CYS A 97 7.44 -9.85 16.69
N ASP A 98 8.78 -9.80 16.53
CA ASP A 98 9.72 -9.75 17.65
C ASP A 98 9.87 -8.32 18.19
N LEU A 99 9.69 -7.32 17.32
CA LEU A 99 9.74 -5.89 17.66
C LEU A 99 8.38 -5.30 18.04
N PHE A 100 7.31 -5.89 17.50
CA PHE A 100 5.93 -5.46 17.66
C PHE A 100 5.10 -6.60 18.29
N PRO A 101 5.24 -6.86 19.59
CA PRO A 101 4.54 -7.95 20.26
C PRO A 101 3.03 -7.76 20.18
N ARG A 102 2.27 -8.86 20.13
CA ARG A 102 0.82 -8.85 19.82
C ARG A 102 -0.01 -8.11 20.88
N ASP A 103 0.46 -8.09 22.12
CA ASP A 103 -0.32 -7.58 23.26
C ASP A 103 -0.47 -6.06 23.20
N ASN A 104 0.63 -5.33 23.01
CA ASN A 104 0.68 -3.86 22.89
C ASN A 104 0.97 -3.38 21.45
N ARG A 105 0.82 -4.23 20.43
CA ARG A 105 1.15 -3.94 19.03
C ARG A 105 0.63 -2.59 18.51
N ILE A 106 -0.62 -2.26 18.84
CA ILE A 106 -1.27 -1.03 18.35
C ILE A 106 -0.56 0.21 18.89
N GLU A 107 -0.25 0.21 20.18
CA GLU A 107 0.48 1.29 20.85
C GLU A 107 1.91 1.40 20.34
N VAL A 108 2.63 0.28 20.25
CA VAL A 108 4.02 0.27 19.75
C VAL A 108 4.10 0.79 18.31
N VAL A 109 3.17 0.40 17.44
CA VAL A 109 3.13 0.92 16.06
C VAL A 109 2.79 2.41 16.06
N ALA A 110 1.81 2.85 16.87
CA ALA A 110 1.42 4.26 16.94
C ALA A 110 2.58 5.16 17.40
N ASP A 111 3.35 4.74 18.41
CA ASP A 111 4.53 5.47 18.88
C ASP A 111 5.58 5.62 17.77
N ILE A 112 5.83 4.56 17.01
CA ILE A 112 6.80 4.58 15.91
C ILE A 112 6.29 5.44 14.74
N GLU A 113 5.01 5.38 14.43
CA GLU A 113 4.39 6.26 13.43
C GLU A 113 4.49 7.74 13.84
N ALA A 114 4.29 8.04 15.13
CA ALA A 114 4.47 9.38 15.68
C ALA A 114 5.92 9.87 15.53
N GLU A 115 6.90 9.04 15.90
CA GLU A 115 8.33 9.33 15.76
C GLU A 115 8.74 9.51 14.28
N MET A 116 8.17 8.73 13.37
CA MET A 116 8.46 8.88 11.93
C MET A 116 7.77 10.09 11.28
N GLY A 117 6.71 10.61 11.90
CA GLY A 117 5.90 11.73 11.41
C GLY A 117 4.88 11.34 10.34
N PHE A 118 4.55 10.06 10.19
CA PHE A 118 3.51 9.58 9.26
C PHE A 118 3.02 8.17 9.60
N HIS A 119 1.77 7.88 9.21
CA HIS A 119 1.18 6.56 9.35
C HIS A 119 1.72 5.58 8.30
N MET A 120 2.23 4.43 8.74
CA MET A 120 2.77 3.37 7.87
C MET A 120 1.69 2.39 7.40
N ASN A 121 0.52 2.39 8.05
CA ASN A 121 -0.60 1.49 7.77
C ASN A 121 -0.15 0.01 7.79
N LEU A 122 0.61 -0.36 8.84
CA LEU A 122 1.20 -1.69 9.02
C LEU A 122 0.20 -2.75 9.52
N LEU A 123 -0.83 -2.31 10.24
CA LEU A 123 -1.79 -3.18 10.90
C LEU A 123 -3.01 -3.45 10.02
N GLN A 124 -3.57 -4.65 10.15
CA GLN A 124 -4.79 -5.06 9.48
C GLN A 124 -5.65 -6.00 10.37
N PRO A 125 -6.98 -6.00 10.17
CA PRO A 125 -7.87 -6.99 10.78
C PRO A 125 -7.54 -8.42 10.34
N LYS A 126 -8.02 -9.40 11.12
CA LYS A 126 -7.98 -10.80 10.69
C LYS A 126 -8.88 -10.98 9.46
N PRO A 127 -8.41 -11.67 8.40
CA PRO A 127 -9.19 -11.82 7.16
C PRO A 127 -10.59 -12.37 7.40
N TRP A 128 -10.73 -13.41 8.22
CA TRP A 128 -12.05 -14.01 8.48
C TRP A 128 -13.05 -13.03 9.10
N ILE A 129 -12.61 -12.07 9.93
CA ILE A 129 -13.49 -11.05 10.52
C ILE A 129 -14.02 -10.12 9.43
N VAL A 130 -13.14 -9.72 8.51
CA VAL A 130 -13.52 -8.89 7.34
C VAL A 130 -14.51 -9.65 6.46
N TRP A 131 -14.23 -10.92 6.17
CA TRP A 131 -15.14 -11.78 5.39
C TRP A 131 -16.51 -11.94 6.06
N THR A 132 -16.55 -12.19 7.37
CA THR A 132 -17.83 -12.33 8.10
C THR A 132 -18.67 -11.07 8.02
N PHE A 133 -18.11 -9.90 8.34
CA PHE A 133 -18.88 -8.66 8.28
C PHE A 133 -19.14 -8.18 6.85
N GLY A 134 -18.26 -8.49 5.90
CA GLY A 134 -18.49 -8.22 4.47
C GLY A 134 -19.63 -9.05 3.90
N LEU A 135 -19.72 -10.34 4.25
CA LEU A 135 -20.85 -11.18 3.87
C LEU A 135 -22.14 -10.70 4.52
N LEU A 136 -22.09 -10.29 5.79
CA LEU A 136 -23.24 -9.70 6.49
C LEU A 136 -23.71 -8.40 5.80
N LEU A 137 -22.78 -7.57 5.33
CA LEU A 137 -23.07 -6.34 4.59
C LEU A 137 -23.82 -6.67 3.29
N VAL A 138 -23.33 -7.62 2.49
CA VAL A 138 -24.00 -8.04 1.25
C VAL A 138 -25.36 -8.68 1.54
N ALA A 139 -25.45 -9.53 2.57
CA ALA A 139 -26.71 -10.16 2.98
C ALA A 139 -27.75 -9.12 3.44
N SER A 140 -27.33 -8.01 4.06
CA SER A 140 -28.24 -6.93 4.48
C SER A 140 -28.99 -6.33 3.28
N ILE A 141 -28.36 -6.24 2.11
CA ILE A 141 -28.98 -5.74 0.87
C ILE A 141 -30.07 -6.70 0.40
N ALA A 142 -29.82 -8.02 0.45
CA ALA A 142 -30.82 -9.03 0.11
C ALA A 142 -32.00 -9.05 1.10
N LEU A 143 -31.74 -8.80 2.39
CA LEU A 143 -32.77 -8.79 3.43
C LEU A 143 -33.75 -7.62 3.31
N PHE A 144 -33.40 -6.54 2.59
CA PHE A 144 -34.34 -5.43 2.35
C PHE A 144 -35.63 -5.87 1.66
N TRP A 145 -35.56 -6.91 0.82
CA TRP A 145 -36.72 -7.48 0.13
C TRP A 145 -37.66 -8.28 1.04
N VAL A 146 -37.18 -8.70 2.21
CA VAL A 146 -37.95 -9.49 3.18
C VAL A 146 -38.44 -8.61 4.34
N ASN A 147 -37.52 -7.86 4.95
CA ASN A 147 -37.82 -7.01 6.10
C ASN A 147 -36.80 -5.87 6.21
N SER A 148 -37.27 -4.64 5.95
CA SER A 148 -36.44 -3.44 5.97
C SER A 148 -35.85 -3.12 7.35
N THR A 149 -36.54 -3.44 8.44
CA THR A 149 -36.04 -3.22 9.81
C THR A 149 -34.87 -4.15 10.12
N ILE A 150 -34.97 -5.43 9.75
CA ILE A 150 -33.86 -6.40 9.95
C ILE A 150 -32.68 -6.04 9.06
N ALA A 151 -32.94 -5.62 7.81
CA ALA A 151 -31.90 -5.22 6.87
C ALA A 151 -31.10 -4.01 7.36
N THR A 152 -31.79 -2.96 7.83
CA THR A 152 -31.13 -1.76 8.39
C THR A 152 -30.29 -2.08 9.63
N LEU A 153 -30.78 -2.95 10.52
CA LEU A 153 -30.01 -3.37 11.68
C LEU A 153 -28.74 -4.15 11.27
N ALA A 154 -28.86 -5.09 10.34
CA ALA A 154 -27.72 -5.86 9.82
C ALA A 154 -26.69 -4.95 9.11
N LEU A 155 -27.15 -3.94 8.39
CA LEU A 155 -26.31 -2.93 7.76
C LEU A 155 -25.50 -2.13 8.80
N ILE A 156 -26.14 -1.65 9.87
CA ILE A 156 -25.47 -0.92 10.94
C ILE A 156 -24.44 -1.81 11.64
N VAL A 157 -24.81 -3.05 11.99
CA VAL A 157 -23.92 -4.00 12.66
C VAL A 157 -22.72 -4.35 11.80
N SER A 158 -22.90 -4.57 10.50
CA SER A 158 -21.79 -4.88 9.58
C SER A 158 -20.84 -3.69 9.40
N ILE A 159 -21.35 -2.48 9.21
CA ILE A 159 -20.51 -1.27 9.11
C ILE A 159 -19.75 -1.01 10.41
N ALA A 160 -20.43 -1.10 11.56
CA ALA A 160 -19.79 -0.95 12.87
C ALA A 160 -18.72 -2.03 13.11
N GLY A 161 -19.03 -3.28 12.77
CA GLY A 161 -18.12 -4.42 12.86
C GLY A 161 -16.86 -4.24 12.01
N LEU A 162 -17.01 -3.81 10.75
CA LEU A 162 -15.87 -3.52 9.87
C LEU A 162 -15.01 -2.36 10.39
N ARG A 163 -15.63 -1.28 10.89
CA ARG A 163 -14.89 -0.15 11.49
C ARG A 163 -14.11 -0.57 12.73
N LEU A 164 -14.73 -1.34 13.63
CA LEU A 164 -14.08 -1.87 14.83
C LEU A 164 -12.96 -2.84 14.45
N ALA A 165 -13.18 -3.72 13.48
CA ALA A 165 -12.16 -4.63 12.98
C ALA A 165 -10.94 -3.87 12.44
N GLY A 166 -11.17 -2.79 11.67
CA GLY A 166 -10.10 -1.92 11.18
C GLY A 166 -9.30 -1.27 12.32
N ARG A 167 -9.98 -0.82 13.38
CA ARG A 167 -9.34 -0.16 14.53
C ARG A 167 -8.57 -1.13 15.44
N PHE A 168 -9.05 -2.36 15.62
CA PHE A 168 -8.46 -3.38 16.48
C PHE A 168 -7.64 -4.42 15.73
N GLY A 169 -7.36 -4.18 14.44
CA GLY A 169 -6.52 -5.03 13.63
C GLY A 169 -5.12 -5.15 14.23
N LYS A 170 -4.72 -6.37 14.57
CA LYS A 170 -3.38 -6.66 15.12
C LYS A 170 -2.55 -7.50 14.17
N GLU A 171 -3.04 -7.87 13.00
CA GLU A 171 -2.23 -8.63 12.05
C GLU A 171 -1.28 -7.71 11.29
N LEU A 172 -0.06 -8.19 11.03
CA LEU A 172 0.96 -7.42 10.31
C LEU A 172 0.81 -7.68 8.81
N LYS A 173 0.87 -6.63 8.00
CA LYS A 173 0.83 -6.75 6.52
C LYS A 173 2.10 -7.33 5.92
N VAL A 174 3.22 -7.18 6.62
CA VAL A 174 4.54 -7.65 6.17
C VAL A 174 5.25 -8.37 7.32
N LYS A 175 6.31 -9.13 7.00
CA LYS A 175 6.95 -10.04 7.97
C LYS A 175 8.19 -9.44 8.60
N THR A 176 9.01 -8.73 7.84
CA THR A 176 10.32 -8.25 8.29
C THR A 176 10.43 -6.73 8.26
N VAL A 177 11.43 -6.19 8.96
CA VAL A 177 11.75 -4.76 8.96
C VAL A 177 12.16 -4.29 7.56
N GLY A 178 12.87 -5.12 6.79
CA GLY A 178 13.21 -4.84 5.41
C GLY A 178 11.97 -4.71 4.52
N ASP A 179 11.00 -5.63 4.67
CA ASP A 179 9.74 -5.53 3.93
C ASP A 179 8.94 -4.27 4.28
N LEU A 180 8.99 -3.86 5.57
CA LEU A 180 8.35 -2.63 6.02
C LEU A 180 9.05 -1.39 5.45
N ALA A 181 10.38 -1.37 5.45
CA ALA A 181 11.17 -0.31 4.83
C ALA A 181 10.84 -0.18 3.33
N GLU A 182 10.72 -1.30 2.63
CA GLU A 182 10.33 -1.34 1.22
C GLU A 182 8.90 -0.83 1.01
N LYS A 183 7.97 -1.22 1.89
CA LYS A 183 6.58 -0.74 1.89
C LYS A 183 6.49 0.78 2.06
N ILE A 184 7.13 1.32 3.09
CA ILE A 184 7.05 2.77 3.38
C ILE A 184 7.81 3.60 2.33
N ALA A 185 8.92 3.10 1.78
CA ALA A 185 9.62 3.77 0.70
C ALA A 185 8.80 3.86 -0.59
N ARG A 186 7.88 2.92 -0.81
CA ARG A 186 6.97 2.91 -1.95
C ARG A 186 5.76 3.84 -1.73
N GLU A 187 5.14 3.76 -0.56
CA GLU A 187 3.89 4.48 -0.26
C GLU A 187 4.11 5.92 0.25
N HIS A 188 5.30 6.21 0.77
CA HIS A 188 5.68 7.50 1.35
C HIS A 188 7.09 7.91 0.91
N TYR A 189 7.36 7.87 -0.40
CA TYR A 189 8.70 8.02 -0.98
C TYR A 189 9.41 9.27 -0.46
N LEU A 190 8.81 10.45 -0.62
CA LEU A 190 9.43 11.71 -0.19
C LEU A 190 9.61 11.81 1.33
N LYS A 191 8.68 11.26 2.12
CA LYS A 191 8.78 11.26 3.59
C LYS A 191 9.92 10.38 4.12
N CYS A 192 10.40 9.45 3.31
CA CYS A 192 11.54 8.59 3.63
C CYS A 192 12.89 9.23 3.26
N ARG A 193 12.89 10.25 2.38
CA ARG A 193 14.12 10.95 1.99
C ARG A 193 14.65 11.77 3.17
N ARG A 194 15.97 11.73 3.38
CA ARG A 194 16.67 12.60 4.33
C ARG A 194 16.58 14.06 3.89
N ASP A 195 16.69 14.29 2.59
CA ASP A 195 16.49 15.59 1.96
C ASP A 195 15.22 15.52 1.11
N ALA A 196 14.17 16.20 1.57
CA ALA A 196 12.87 16.26 0.92
C ALA A 196 12.92 16.93 -0.47
N SER A 197 14.00 17.68 -0.77
CA SER A 197 14.23 18.27 -2.08
C SER A 197 14.91 17.34 -3.09
N SER A 198 15.13 16.07 -2.71
CA SER A 198 15.86 15.09 -3.52
C SER A 198 15.07 13.81 -3.82
N VAL A 199 15.26 13.25 -5.01
CA VAL A 199 14.66 11.98 -5.47
C VAL A 199 15.68 11.16 -6.26
N ASN A 200 15.66 9.84 -6.09
CA ASN A 200 16.36 8.95 -7.01
C ASN A 200 15.47 8.65 -8.22
N ARG A 201 15.74 9.30 -9.36
CA ARG A 201 14.95 9.18 -10.58
C ARG A 201 14.97 7.76 -11.16
N ALA A 202 16.05 7.00 -10.92
CA ALA A 202 16.13 5.60 -11.34
C ALA A 202 15.15 4.70 -10.57
N GLU A 203 14.77 5.08 -9.33
CA GLU A 203 13.82 4.33 -8.51
C GLU A 203 12.36 4.69 -8.79
N VAL A 204 12.05 5.90 -9.30
CA VAL A 204 10.67 6.39 -9.46
C VAL A 204 9.82 5.42 -10.26
N VAL A 205 10.29 5.03 -11.45
CA VAL A 205 9.56 4.10 -12.34
C VAL A 205 9.35 2.75 -11.65
N GLN A 206 10.37 2.25 -10.94
CA GLN A 206 10.26 0.99 -10.23
C GLN A 206 9.23 1.06 -9.10
N LYS A 207 9.18 2.16 -8.34
CA LYS A 207 8.21 2.34 -7.25
C LYS A 207 6.79 2.51 -7.76
N VAL A 208 6.59 3.21 -8.88
CA VAL A 208 5.29 3.27 -9.57
C VAL A 208 4.85 1.88 -10.02
N LYS A 209 5.75 1.12 -10.64
CA LYS A 209 5.49 -0.27 -11.04
C LYS A 209 5.13 -1.17 -9.86
N ASP A 210 5.85 -1.04 -8.75
CA ASP A 210 5.57 -1.82 -7.54
C ASP A 210 4.22 -1.46 -6.90
N LEU A 211 3.77 -0.20 -7.02
CA LEU A 211 2.43 0.21 -6.58
C LEU A 211 1.36 -0.47 -7.41
N PHE A 212 1.44 -0.37 -8.74
CA PHE A 212 0.52 -1.03 -9.67
C PHE A 212 0.49 -2.56 -9.47
N ALA A 213 1.65 -3.20 -9.39
CA ALA A 213 1.74 -4.66 -9.24
C ALA A 213 1.07 -5.15 -7.95
N ARG A 214 1.29 -4.45 -6.84
CA ARG A 214 0.77 -4.86 -5.53
C ARG A 214 -0.69 -4.51 -5.31
N ASP A 215 -1.09 -3.32 -5.73
CA ASP A 215 -2.44 -2.82 -5.47
C ASP A 215 -3.48 -3.40 -6.42
N LEU A 216 -3.08 -3.74 -7.64
CA LEU A 216 -3.95 -4.36 -8.66
C LEU A 216 -3.72 -5.87 -8.78
N ALA A 217 -2.88 -6.45 -7.93
CA ALA A 217 -2.48 -7.86 -8.00
C ALA A 217 -2.00 -8.30 -9.41
N LEU A 218 -1.32 -7.40 -10.13
CA LEU A 218 -0.77 -7.64 -11.46
C LEU A 218 0.61 -8.30 -11.37
N GLU A 219 0.87 -9.26 -12.25
CA GLU A 219 2.22 -9.78 -12.44
C GLU A 219 3.15 -8.66 -12.94
N PRO A 220 4.38 -8.54 -12.41
CA PRO A 220 5.32 -7.50 -12.86
C PRO A 220 5.65 -7.57 -14.36
N SER A 221 5.48 -8.73 -14.99
CA SER A 221 5.63 -8.93 -16.44
C SER A 221 4.50 -8.30 -17.26
N ALA A 222 3.31 -8.09 -16.69
CA ALA A 222 2.19 -7.43 -17.35
C ALA A 222 2.38 -5.89 -17.43
N LEU A 223 3.20 -5.31 -16.53
CA LEU A 223 3.52 -3.89 -16.49
C LEU A 223 4.75 -3.58 -17.36
N THR A 224 4.54 -3.62 -18.67
CA THR A 224 5.52 -3.19 -19.69
C THR A 224 5.26 -1.74 -20.12
N LYS A 225 6.24 -1.10 -20.77
CA LYS A 225 6.07 0.28 -21.28
C LYS A 225 4.89 0.42 -22.24
N GLU A 226 4.60 -0.63 -23.01
CA GLU A 226 3.53 -0.66 -24.01
C GLU A 226 2.18 -1.15 -23.46
N ALA A 227 2.12 -1.56 -22.19
CA ALA A 227 0.89 -2.03 -21.57
C ALA A 227 -0.15 -0.91 -21.56
N ARG A 228 -1.34 -1.18 -22.11
CA ARG A 228 -2.42 -0.19 -22.22
C ARG A 228 -3.38 -0.30 -21.04
N PHE A 229 -3.95 0.83 -20.65
CA PHE A 229 -5.12 0.89 -19.77
C PHE A 229 -6.38 0.48 -20.54
N ALA A 230 -7.44 0.15 -19.80
CA ALA A 230 -8.75 -0.22 -20.35
C ALA A 230 -9.41 0.94 -21.11
#